data_AF-A0A1H3Q3F4-F1
#
_entry.id   AF-A0A1H3Q3F4-F1
#
_cell.length_a   1.000
_cell.length_b   1.000
_cell.length_c   1.000
_cell.angle_alpha   90.00
_cell.angle_beta   90.00
_cell.angle_gamma   90.00
#
_symmetry.space_group_name_H-M   'P 1'
#
loop_
_entity.id
_entity.type
_entity.pdbx_description
1 polymer ?
#
loop_
_entity_poly.entity_id
_entity_poly.type
_entity_poly.pdbx_seq_one_letter_code
_entity_poly.pdbx_strand_id
1 'polypeptide(L)'
;MSSTVSWVRQHRLISFFSLAYAVSWTPWAFDAAGISLGTPFFPGGPLVAALVVIAVADGRRGFRQLGSRLVRWRVGWVWYAVALGLPVLLVLATGVVMSALGAPAPDLSAIVW
;
A
#
# COMPACT_ATOMS: atom_id res chain seq x y z
N MET A 1 22.47 12.79 21.42
CA MET A 1 21.55 12.25 20.39
C MET A 1 20.35 13.17 20.34
N SER A 2 19.90 13.62 19.17
CA SER A 2 18.76 14.57 19.09
C SER A 2 17.48 13.89 19.60
N SER A 3 16.65 14.61 20.34
CA SER A 3 15.37 14.13 20.91
C SER A 3 14.42 13.59 19.84
N THR A 4 14.49 14.12 18.63
CA THR A 4 13.70 13.67 17.47
C THR A 4 14.06 12.24 17.07
N VAL A 5 15.35 11.89 17.07
CA VAL A 5 15.82 10.55 16.67
C VAL A 5 15.42 9.49 17.70
N SER A 6 15.50 9.80 19.00
CA SER A 6 15.07 8.87 20.04
C SER A 6 13.56 8.64 19.98
N TRP A 7 12.78 9.70 19.76
CA TRP A 7 11.33 9.62 19.66
C TRP A 7 10.86 8.80 18.45
N VAL A 8 11.43 9.04 17.25
CA VAL A 8 11.10 8.24 16.05
C VAL A 8 11.49 6.78 16.24
N ARG A 9 12.61 6.50 16.93
CA ARG A 9 13.03 5.13 17.23
C ARG A 9 12.05 4.42 18.17
N GLN A 10 11.48 5.14 19.13
CA GLN A 10 10.51 4.60 20.10
C GLN A 10 9.09 4.50 19.51
N HIS A 11 8.73 5.37 18.56
CA HIS A 11 7.42 5.44 17.92
C HIS A 11 7.47 5.24 16.40
N ARG A 12 8.25 4.24 15.95
CA ARG A 12 8.49 3.99 14.51
C ARG A 12 7.20 3.79 13.72
N LEU A 13 6.27 3.04 14.29
CA LEU A 13 5.03 2.68 13.60
C LEU A 13 4.14 3.92 13.41
N ILE A 14 3.99 4.73 14.46
CA ILE A 14 3.24 5.99 14.41
C ILE A 14 3.91 6.96 13.42
N SER A 15 5.23 7.14 13.53
CA SER A 15 6.01 8.00 12.63
C SER A 15 5.82 7.58 11.17
N PHE A 16 5.87 6.28 10.90
CA PHE A 16 5.64 5.73 9.57
C PHE A 16 4.23 6.02 9.06
N PHE A 17 3.19 5.67 9.82
CA PHE A 17 1.81 5.84 9.36
C PHE A 17 1.43 7.31 9.18
N SER A 18 1.83 8.19 10.10
CA SER A 18 1.59 9.63 9.98
C SER A 18 2.26 10.20 8.74
N LEU A 19 3.52 9.82 8.47
CA LEU A 19 4.26 10.32 7.32
C LEU A 19 3.75 9.72 6.01
N ALA A 20 3.38 8.44 6.01
CA ALA A 20 2.75 7.78 4.86
C ALA A 20 1.42 8.44 4.51
N TYR A 21 0.58 8.73 5.50
CA TYR A 21 -0.68 9.42 5.32
C TYR A 21 -0.46 10.82 4.76
N ALA A 22 0.39 11.63 5.41
CA ALA A 22 0.68 12.99 4.96
C ALA A 22 1.18 13.04 3.51
N VAL A 23 2.08 12.12 3.12
CA VAL A 23 2.65 12.08 1.77
C VAL A 23 1.65 11.55 0.73
N SER A 24 0.86 10.53 1.08
CA SER A 24 -0.11 9.92 0.15
C SER A 24 -1.25 10.88 -0.22
N TRP A 25 -1.60 11.79 0.69
CA TRP A 25 -2.68 12.75 0.52
C TRP A 25 -2.23 14.11 -0.01
N THR A 26 -0.96 14.24 -0.43
CA THR A 26 -0.46 15.49 -1.02
C THR A 26 -1.26 15.97 -2.24
N PRO A 27 -1.77 15.09 -3.15
CA PRO A 27 -2.56 15.57 -4.29
C PRO A 27 -3.78 16.38 -3.90
N TRP A 28 -4.50 15.98 -2.86
CA TRP A 28 -5.63 16.74 -2.33
C TRP A 28 -5.23 18.12 -1.81
N ALA A 29 -4.06 18.24 -1.17
CA ALA A 29 -3.58 19.52 -0.67
C ALA A 29 -3.23 20.49 -1.82
N PHE A 30 -2.67 19.98 -2.91
CA PHE A 30 -2.39 20.78 -4.11
C PHE A 30 -3.68 21.15 -4.87
N ASP A 31 -4.61 20.20 -5.00
CA ASP A 31 -5.91 20.45 -5.62
C ASP A 31 -6.67 21.56 -4.87
N ALA A 32 -6.65 21.54 -3.51
CA ALA A 32 -7.23 22.59 -2.68
C ALA A 32 -6.54 23.96 -2.85
N ALA A 33 -5.28 23.98 -3.29
CA ALA A 33 -4.54 25.19 -3.63
C ALA A 33 -4.72 25.62 -5.11
N GLY A 34 -5.58 24.93 -5.87
CA GLY A 34 -5.87 25.22 -7.28
C GLY A 34 -4.89 24.59 -8.27
N ILE A 35 -4.00 23.71 -7.82
CA ILE A 35 -3.02 23.00 -8.66
C ILE A 35 -3.47 21.56 -8.84
N SER A 36 -4.02 21.22 -10.01
CA SER A 36 -4.45 19.84 -10.26
C SER A 36 -3.29 18.91 -10.59
N LEU A 37 -3.12 17.87 -9.78
CA LEU A 37 -2.12 16.81 -10.02
C LEU A 37 -2.66 15.62 -10.82
N GLY A 38 -3.94 15.65 -11.21
CA GLY A 38 -4.58 14.63 -12.06
C GLY A 38 -4.67 13.23 -11.42
N THR A 39 -4.39 13.10 -10.13
CA THR A 39 -4.44 11.84 -9.39
C THR A 39 -5.10 12.03 -8.03
N PRO A 40 -6.02 11.13 -7.61
CA PRO A 40 -6.75 11.31 -6.36
C PRO A 40 -5.87 11.07 -5.11
N PHE A 41 -4.77 10.33 -5.24
CA PHE A 41 -3.80 10.09 -4.17
C PHE A 41 -2.44 9.67 -4.76
N PHE A 42 -1.38 9.79 -3.97
CA PHE A 42 -0.04 9.35 -4.34
C PHE A 42 0.28 7.96 -3.77
N PRO A 43 0.27 6.88 -4.59
CA PRO A 43 0.48 5.51 -4.11
C PRO A 43 1.89 5.25 -3.57
N GLY A 44 2.87 6.08 -3.94
CA GLY A 44 4.25 5.98 -3.47
C GLY A 44 4.46 6.51 -2.04
N GLY A 45 3.44 7.11 -1.40
CA GLY A 45 3.58 7.74 -0.09
C GLY A 45 4.13 6.83 1.01
N PRO A 46 3.65 5.58 1.15
CA PRO A 46 4.20 4.63 2.13
C PRO A 46 5.67 4.29 1.86
N LEU A 47 6.08 4.18 0.59
CA LEU A 47 7.48 3.90 0.24
C LEU A 47 8.37 5.07 0.68
N VAL A 48 7.99 6.31 0.31
CA VAL A 48 8.72 7.52 0.73
C VAL A 48 8.81 7.59 2.26
N ALA A 49 7.70 7.33 2.95
CA ALA A 49 7.66 7.32 4.42
C ALA A 49 8.58 6.27 5.05
N ALA A 50 8.59 5.05 4.50
CA ALA A 50 9.50 4.00 4.96
C ALA A 50 10.97 4.43 4.81
N LEU A 51 11.35 5.00 3.66
CA LEU A 51 12.71 5.43 3.41
C LEU A 51 13.14 6.55 4.37
N VAL A 52 12.27 7.53 4.63
CA VAL A 52 12.53 8.63 5.58
C VAL A 52 12.68 8.09 7.01
N VAL A 53 11.75 7.25 7.49
CA VAL A 53 11.82 6.69 8.85
C VAL A 53 13.05 5.80 9.02
N ILE A 54 13.43 5.01 8.02
CA ILE A 54 14.66 4.21 8.03
C ILE A 54 15.90 5.11 8.08
N ALA A 55 15.95 6.17 7.26
CA ALA A 55 17.07 7.11 7.26
C ALA A 55 17.27 7.75 8.63
N VAL A 56 16.18 8.20 9.27
CA VAL A 56 16.20 8.88 10.57
C VAL A 56 16.48 7.91 11.73
N ALA A 57 15.88 6.72 11.72
CA ALA A 57 15.94 5.82 12.86
C ALA A 57 17.15 4.86 12.85
N ASP A 58 17.56 4.37 11.67
CA ASP A 58 18.59 3.34 11.49
C ASP A 58 19.78 3.75 10.62
N GLY A 59 19.63 4.79 9.79
CA GLY A 59 20.63 5.19 8.80
C GLY A 59 20.97 4.08 7.81
N ARG A 60 22.24 4.02 7.35
CA ARG A 60 22.72 3.10 6.30
C ARG A 60 22.49 1.60 6.61
N ARG A 61 22.50 1.21 7.89
CA ARG A 61 22.30 -0.19 8.28
C ARG A 61 20.86 -0.65 8.02
N GLY A 62 19.88 0.22 8.24
CA GLY A 62 18.46 -0.08 8.02
C GLY A 62 18.14 -0.33 6.54
N PHE A 63 18.74 0.44 5.63
CA PHE A 63 18.57 0.21 4.18
C PHE A 63 19.14 -1.13 3.73
N ARG A 64 20.33 -1.52 4.22
CA ARG A 64 20.90 -2.84 3.90
C ARG A 64 20.02 -3.97 4.42
N GLN A 65 19.44 -3.80 5.61
CA GLN A 65 18.50 -4.75 6.17
C GLN A 65 17.22 -4.86 5.32
N LEU A 66 16.65 -3.74 4.88
CA LEU A 66 15.50 -3.71 3.97
C LEU A 66 15.82 -4.44 2.65
N GLY A 67 16.91 -4.07 1.98
CA GLY A 67 17.34 -4.70 0.73
C GLY A 67 17.56 -6.20 0.89
N SER A 68 18.21 -6.63 1.98
CA SER A 68 18.41 -8.06 2.23
C SER A 68 17.10 -8.83 2.41
N ARG A 69 16.03 -8.19 2.92
CA ARG A 69 14.71 -8.83 3.05
C ARG A 69 14.01 -8.93 1.70
N LEU A 70 14.15 -7.90 0.85
CA LEU A 70 13.56 -7.88 -0.49
C LEU A 70 14.17 -8.94 -1.42
N VAL A 71 15.48 -9.18 -1.32
CA VAL A 71 16.19 -10.17 -2.16
C VAL A 71 16.01 -11.60 -1.64
N ARG A 72 15.61 -11.79 -0.38
CA ARG A 72 15.37 -13.11 0.21
C ARG A 72 14.03 -13.67 -0.24
N TRP A 73 13.98 -14.19 -1.45
CA TRP A 73 12.81 -14.86 -2.00
C TRP A 73 12.75 -16.33 -1.54
N ARG A 74 11.89 -16.63 -0.56
CA ARG A 74 11.61 -18.00 -0.07
C ARG A 74 10.12 -18.28 -0.03
N VAL A 75 9.40 -17.89 -1.07
CA VAL A 75 7.95 -18.09 -1.16
C VAL A 75 7.69 -19.48 -1.75
N GLY A 76 7.07 -20.37 -0.96
CA GLY A 76 6.68 -21.70 -1.44
C GLY A 76 5.56 -21.63 -2.50
N TRP A 77 5.50 -22.61 -3.40
CA TRP A 77 4.55 -22.64 -4.52
C TRP A 77 3.07 -22.52 -4.08
N VAL A 78 2.75 -23.04 -2.89
CA VAL A 78 1.40 -22.94 -2.27
C VAL A 78 0.94 -21.48 -2.19
N TRP A 79 1.83 -20.54 -1.84
CA TRP A 79 1.45 -19.13 -1.71
C TRP A 79 1.17 -18.48 -3.05
N TYR A 80 1.76 -18.96 -4.15
CA TYR A 80 1.38 -18.53 -5.49
C TYR A 80 -0.01 -19.03 -5.88
N ALA A 81 -0.30 -20.30 -5.57
CA ALA A 81 -1.64 -20.85 -5.78
C ALA A 81 -2.69 -20.10 -4.96
N VAL A 82 -2.39 -19.73 -3.71
CA VAL A 82 -3.29 -18.91 -2.89
C VAL A 82 -3.43 -17.49 -3.45
N ALA A 83 -2.32 -16.84 -3.83
CA ALA A 83 -2.35 -15.47 -4.36
C ALA A 83 -3.17 -15.34 -5.65
N LEU A 84 -3.14 -16.36 -6.52
CA LEU A 84 -3.91 -16.39 -7.76
C LEU A 84 -5.32 -16.96 -7.56
N GLY A 85 -5.46 -17.99 -6.74
CA GLY A 85 -6.72 -18.70 -6.53
C GLY A 85 -7.71 -17.93 -5.66
N LEU A 86 -7.23 -17.21 -4.64
CA LEU A 86 -8.11 -16.50 -3.71
C LEU A 86 -8.93 -15.39 -4.39
N PRO A 87 -8.36 -14.49 -5.22
CA PRO A 87 -9.16 -13.48 -5.94
C PRO A 87 -10.21 -14.11 -6.86
N VAL A 88 -9.84 -15.16 -7.60
CA VAL A 88 -10.77 -15.89 -8.49
C VAL A 88 -11.92 -16.48 -7.69
N LEU A 89 -11.61 -17.15 -6.58
CA LEU A 89 -12.62 -17.76 -5.71
C LEU A 89 -13.54 -16.71 -5.09
N LEU A 90 -13.01 -15.55 -4.70
CA LEU A 90 -13.82 -14.44 -4.18
C LEU A 90 -14.78 -13.86 -5.23
N VAL A 91 -14.32 -13.66 -6.46
CA VAL A 91 -15.18 -13.19 -7.57
C VAL A 91 -16.29 -14.18 -7.86
N LEU A 92 -15.96 -15.48 -7.97
CA LEU A 92 -16.94 -16.53 -8.20
C LEU A 92 -17.95 -16.64 -7.05
N ALA A 93 -17.48 -16.65 -5.81
CA ALA A 93 -18.34 -16.71 -4.63
C ALA A 93 -19.29 -15.51 -4.59
N THR A 94 -18.79 -14.31 -4.87
CA THR A 94 -19.62 -13.09 -4.94
C THR A 94 -20.67 -13.22 -6.04
N GLY A 95 -20.30 -13.68 -7.23
CA GLY A 95 -21.25 -13.88 -8.34
C GLY A 95 -22.34 -14.91 -8.02
N VAL A 96 -21.98 -16.02 -7.37
CA VAL A 96 -22.94 -17.05 -6.93
C VAL A 96 -23.89 -16.49 -5.87
N VAL A 97 -23.37 -15.78 -4.87
CA VAL A 97 -24.20 -15.15 -3.83
C VAL A 97 -25.14 -14.11 -4.43
N MET A 98 -24.64 -13.23 -5.31
CA MET A 98 -25.44 -12.18 -5.94
C MET A 98 -26.53 -12.77 -6.84
N SER A 99 -26.22 -13.79 -7.63
CA SER A 99 -27.22 -14.48 -8.47
C SER A 99 -28.26 -15.21 -7.62
N ALA A 100 -27.87 -15.86 -6.52
CA ALA A 100 -28.81 -16.48 -5.58
C ALA A 100 -29.73 -15.45 -4.89
N LEU A 101 -29.25 -14.22 -4.68
CA LEU A 101 -30.03 -13.09 -4.16
C LEU A 101 -30.87 -12.38 -5.24
N GLY A 102 -30.85 -12.86 -6.50
CA GLY A 102 -31.65 -12.31 -7.60
C GLY A 102 -31.05 -11.09 -8.30
N ALA A 103 -29.76 -10.81 -8.11
CA ALA A 103 -29.08 -9.76 -8.86
C ALA A 103 -28.99 -10.14 -10.35
N PRO A 104 -29.19 -9.18 -11.28
CA PRO A 104 -29.01 -9.42 -12.70
C PRO A 104 -27.56 -9.82 -13.00
N ALA A 105 -27.37 -10.68 -14.00
CA ALA A 105 -26.03 -11.09 -14.43
C ALA A 105 -25.22 -9.86 -14.87
N PRO A 106 -23.91 -9.80 -14.57
CA PRO A 106 -23.06 -8.69 -15.00
C PRO A 106 -23.11 -8.55 -16.53
N ASP A 107 -23.47 -7.36 -17.00
CA ASP A 107 -23.42 -7.05 -18.43
C ASP A 107 -21.97 -6.81 -18.84
N LEU A 108 -21.37 -7.82 -19.47
CA LEU A 108 -20.00 -7.76 -19.95
C LEU A 108 -19.83 -6.77 -21.11
N SER A 109 -20.91 -6.38 -21.79
CA SER A 109 -20.87 -5.37 -22.86
C SER A 109 -20.76 -3.94 -22.33
N ALA A 110 -21.10 -3.74 -21.05
CA ALA A 110 -20.96 -2.46 -20.36
C ALA A 110 -19.57 -2.25 -19.73
N ILE A 111 -18.66 -3.23 -19.82
CA ILE A 111 -17.28 -3.07 -19.36
C ILE A 111 -16.53 -2.21 -20.38
N VAL A 112 -16.52 -0.90 -20.12
CA VAL A 112 -15.71 0.08 -20.85
C VAL A 112 -14.30 0.01 -20.25
N TRP A 113 -13.34 -0.51 -21.02
CA TRP A 113 -11.92 -0.49 -20.67
C TRP A 113 -11.34 0.92 -20.81
#